data_AF-W2VT10-F1
#
_entry.id   AF-W2VT10-F1
#
_cell.length_a   1.000
_cell.length_b   1.000
_cell.length_c   1.000
_cell.angle_alpha   90.00
_cell.angle_beta   90.00
_cell.angle_gamma   90.00
#
_symmetry.space_group_name_H-M   'P 1'
#
loop_
_entity.id
_entity.type
_entity.pdbx_description
1 polymer ?
#
loop_
_entity_poly.entity_id
_entity_poly.type
_entity_poly.pdbx_seq_one_letter_code
_entity_poly.pdbx_strand_id
1 'polypeptide(L)'
;MVFRFTNDQDKVLMRELLRLNPFSAVRGSPPNMWSDVAGSLSSATGVQINEKQIRDRLTLLKGMYKNAEASAARGSGIEESVDAVNVQSHYDERERLAVNT
;
A
#
# COMPACT_ATOMS: atom_id res chain seq x y z
N MET A 1 -23.84 -1.44 19.48
CA MET A 1 -23.59 -1.78 18.07
C MET A 1 -22.28 -1.12 17.65
N VAL A 2 -21.31 -1.88 17.11
CA VAL A 2 -19.98 -1.35 16.73
C VAL A 2 -20.03 -0.93 15.26
N PHE A 3 -19.71 0.34 14.96
CA PHE A 3 -19.61 0.84 13.59
C PHE A 3 -18.49 0.10 12.83
N ARG A 4 -18.77 -0.31 11.59
CA ARG A 4 -17.81 -0.98 10.71
C ARG A 4 -17.83 -0.29 9.36
N PHE A 5 -16.64 0.01 8.84
CA PHE A 5 -16.49 0.54 7.49
C PHE A 5 -16.87 -0.51 6.45
N THR A 6 -17.64 -0.09 5.45
CA THR A 6 -17.86 -0.85 4.22
C THR A 6 -16.79 -0.53 3.19
N ASN A 7 -16.62 -1.38 2.17
CA ASN A 7 -15.68 -1.12 1.07
C ASN A 7 -15.97 0.19 0.34
N ASP A 8 -17.24 0.58 0.20
CA ASP A 8 -17.58 1.85 -0.46
C ASP A 8 -17.25 3.04 0.42
N GLN A 9 -17.43 2.92 1.75
CA GLN A 9 -16.96 3.93 2.68
C GLN A 9 -15.43 4.04 2.70
N ASP A 10 -14.69 2.94 2.52
CA ASP A 10 -13.24 2.98 2.38
C ASP A 10 -12.80 3.74 1.12
N LYS A 11 -13.50 3.54 -0.01
CA LYS A 11 -13.21 4.31 -1.24
C LYS A 11 -13.42 5.80 -1.03
N VAL A 12 -14.52 6.18 -0.37
CA VAL A 12 -14.79 7.59 -0.05
C VAL A 12 -13.74 8.12 0.91
N LEU A 13 -13.37 7.36 1.94
CA LEU A 13 -12.28 7.72 2.86
C LEU A 13 -10.98 7.98 2.09
N MET A 14 -10.57 7.09 1.18
CA MET A 14 -9.35 7.28 0.39
C MET A 14 -9.43 8.53 -0.48
N ARG A 15 -10.59 8.81 -1.10
CA ARG A 15 -10.80 10.03 -1.88
C ARG A 15 -10.66 11.29 -1.03
N GLU A 16 -11.27 11.32 0.16
CA GLU A 16 -11.17 12.48 1.05
C GLU A 16 -9.75 12.68 1.59
N LEU A 17 -9.03 11.59 1.90
CA LEU A 17 -7.63 11.65 2.30
C LEU A 17 -6.72 12.22 1.22
N LEU A 18 -6.92 11.82 -0.05
CA LEU A 18 -6.15 12.37 -1.17
C LEU A 18 -6.48 13.86 -1.42
N ARG A 19 -7.75 14.24 -1.27
CA ARG A 19 -8.21 15.62 -1.50
C ARG A 19 -7.72 16.59 -0.42
N LEU A 20 -7.81 16.18 0.85
CA LEU A 20 -7.48 17.04 2.00
C LEU A 20 -6.03 16.87 2.47
N ASN A 21 -5.37 15.78 2.08
CA ASN A 21 -3.99 15.45 2.39
C ASN A 21 -3.60 15.77 3.86
N PRO A 22 -4.24 15.13 4.85
CA PRO A 22 -3.97 15.43 6.26
C PRO A 22 -2.55 15.04 6.72
N PHE A 23 -1.76 14.40 5.84
CA PHE A 23 -0.38 13.97 6.09
C PHE A 23 0.65 15.07 5.82
N SER A 24 0.31 16.11 5.06
CA SER A 24 1.22 17.22 4.78
C SER A 24 1.29 18.26 5.89
N ALA A 25 0.69 17.99 7.05
CA ALA A 25 0.71 18.90 8.19
C ALA A 25 2.15 19.09 8.71
N VAL A 26 2.73 20.26 8.41
CA VAL A 26 3.99 20.74 9.00
C VAL A 26 3.73 21.17 10.44
N ARG A 27 4.74 21.13 11.33
CA ARG A 27 4.66 21.71 12.67
C ARG A 27 4.14 23.16 12.59
N GLY A 28 3.00 23.44 13.23
CA GLY A 28 2.31 24.74 13.16
C GLY A 28 1.13 24.78 12.17
N SER A 29 0.84 23.68 11.48
CA SER A 29 -0.34 23.57 10.61
C SER A 29 -1.64 23.59 11.41
N PRO A 30 -2.76 23.98 10.77
CA PRO A 30 -4.07 23.99 11.40
C PRO A 30 -4.39 22.65 12.07
N PRO A 31 -4.84 22.64 13.34
CA PRO A 31 -5.11 21.41 14.09
C PRO A 31 -6.31 20.61 13.54
N ASN A 32 -7.04 21.16 12.58
CA ASN A 32 -8.36 20.70 12.13
C ASN A 32 -8.34 19.83 10.85
N MET A 33 -7.19 19.52 10.25
CA MET A 33 -7.20 18.74 8.98
C MET A 33 -7.86 17.36 9.14
N TRP A 34 -7.62 16.68 10.26
CA TRP A 34 -8.28 15.40 10.55
C TRP A 34 -9.76 15.56 10.86
N SER A 35 -10.16 16.62 11.55
CA SER A 35 -11.57 16.93 11.77
C SER A 35 -12.29 17.28 10.47
N ASP A 36 -11.61 17.93 9.53
CA ASP A 36 -12.17 18.27 8.22
C ASP A 36 -12.39 17.01 7.38
N VAL A 37 -11.45 16.04 7.43
CA VAL A 37 -11.65 14.71 6.83
C VAL A 37 -12.84 14.00 7.47
N ALA A 38 -12.95 14.05 8.81
CA ALA A 38 -14.05 13.43 9.53
C ALA A 38 -15.42 14.03 9.18
N GLY A 39 -15.51 15.37 9.11
CA GLY A 39 -16.71 16.07 8.70
C GLY A 39 -17.08 15.78 7.24
N SER A 40 -16.10 15.84 6.33
CA SER A 40 -16.32 15.54 4.91
C SER A 40 -16.80 14.11 4.70
N LEU A 41 -16.15 13.14 5.32
CA LEU A 41 -16.51 11.74 5.24
C LEU A 41 -17.88 11.46 5.85
N SER A 42 -18.19 12.12 6.98
CA SER A 42 -19.51 11.98 7.62
C SER A 42 -20.62 12.53 6.73
N SER A 43 -20.38 13.68 6.09
CA SER A 43 -21.32 14.27 5.13
C SER A 43 -21.51 13.37 3.89
N ALA A 44 -20.42 12.84 3.33
CA ALA A 44 -20.47 12.01 2.14
C ALA A 44 -21.11 10.62 2.37
N THR A 45 -21.02 10.08 3.58
CA THR A 45 -21.52 8.73 3.91
C THR A 45 -22.85 8.75 4.65
N GLY A 46 -23.29 9.91 5.14
CA GLY A 46 -24.49 10.04 5.98
C GLY A 46 -24.34 9.45 7.39
N VAL A 47 -23.12 9.07 7.80
CA VAL A 47 -22.83 8.47 9.10
C VAL A 47 -21.86 9.34 9.89
N GLN A 48 -22.12 9.56 11.17
CA GLN A 48 -21.20 10.29 12.04
C GLN A 48 -19.93 9.47 12.27
N ILE A 49 -18.81 9.96 11.75
CA ILE A 49 -17.48 9.35 11.84
C ILE A 49 -16.52 10.35 12.48
N ASN A 50 -15.75 9.90 13.47
CA ASN A 50 -14.75 10.71 14.14
C ASN A 50 -13.31 10.40 13.69
N GLU A 51 -12.38 11.27 14.07
CA GLU A 51 -10.96 11.14 13.70
C GLU A 51 -10.32 9.82 14.14
N LYS A 52 -10.67 9.33 15.34
CA LYS A 52 -10.10 8.08 15.86
C LYS A 52 -10.50 6.91 14.97
N GLN A 53 -11.77 6.82 14.60
CA GLN A 53 -12.28 5.76 13.72
C GLN A 53 -11.58 5.77 12.36
N ILE A 54 -11.26 6.95 11.83
CA ILE A 54 -10.53 7.11 10.57
C ILE A 54 -9.10 6.59 10.69
N ARG A 55 -8.38 6.99 11.75
CA ARG A 55 -6.99 6.56 11.99
C ARG A 55 -6.90 5.06 12.26
N ASP A 56 -7.83 4.52 13.04
CA ASP A 56 -7.93 3.09 13.31
C ASP A 56 -8.19 2.32 12.01
N ARG A 57 -9.13 2.80 11.17
CA ARG A 57 -9.40 2.17 9.88
C ARG A 57 -8.20 2.22 8.93
N LEU A 58 -7.50 3.35 8.87
CA LEU A 58 -6.30 3.50 8.05
C LEU A 58 -5.19 2.52 8.46
N THR A 59 -5.03 2.30 9.77
CA THR A 59 -4.07 1.32 10.31
C THR A 59 -4.39 -0.10 9.81
N LEU A 60 -5.67 -0.49 9.87
CA LEU A 60 -6.12 -1.79 9.35
C LEU A 60 -5.91 -1.91 7.84
N LEU A 61 -6.29 -0.90 7.07
CA LEU A 61 -6.15 -0.90 5.60
C LEU A 61 -4.68 -0.99 5.18
N LYS A 62 -3.79 -0.28 5.87
CA LYS A 62 -2.34 -0.37 5.62
C LYS A 62 -1.79 -1.77 5.92
N GLY A 63 -2.25 -2.42 6.98
CA GLY A 63 -1.88 -3.81 7.29
C GLY A 63 -2.36 -4.78 6.22
N MET A 64 -3.62 -4.66 5.79
CA MET A 64 -4.19 -5.49 4.73
C MET A 64 -3.46 -5.31 3.39
N TYR A 65 -3.11 -4.07 3.03
CA TYR A 65 -2.36 -3.76 1.82
C TYR A 65 -0.99 -4.44 1.82
N LYS A 66 -0.21 -4.31 2.91
CA LYS A 66 1.11 -4.96 3.03
C LYS A 66 1.03 -6.47 2.86
N ASN A 67 0.02 -7.11 3.44
CA ASN A 67 -0.16 -8.56 3.32
C ASN A 67 -0.53 -8.98 1.89
N ALA A 68 -1.37 -8.19 1.21
CA ALA A 68 -1.71 -8.41 -0.19
C ALA A 68 -0.50 -8.22 -1.11
N GLU A 69 0.29 -7.17 -0.88
CA GLU A 69 1.53 -6.87 -1.60
C GLU A 69 2.56 -7.99 -1.44
N ALA A 70 2.80 -8.46 -0.21
CA ALA A 70 3.69 -9.61 0.05
C ALA A 70 3.21 -10.91 -0.61
N SER A 71 1.89 -11.10 -0.74
CA SER A 71 1.33 -12.27 -1.42
C SER A 71 1.46 -12.15 -2.95
N ALA A 72 1.30 -10.95 -3.49
CA ALA A 72 1.52 -10.67 -4.91
C ALA A 72 2.99 -10.81 -5.30
N ALA A 73 3.93 -10.35 -4.47
CA ALA A 73 5.36 -10.50 -4.69
C ALA A 73 5.77 -11.98 -4.80
N ARG A 74 5.32 -12.82 -3.85
CA ARG A 74 5.49 -14.28 -3.89
C ARG A 74 4.93 -14.92 -5.15
N GLY A 75 3.70 -14.53 -5.53
CA GLY A 75 3.04 -15.08 -6.72
C GLY A 75 3.65 -14.64 -8.05
N SER A 76 4.31 -13.48 -8.08
CA SER A 76 4.92 -12.91 -9.28
C SER A 76 6.32 -13.47 -9.57
N GLY A 77 6.94 -14.20 -8.65
CA GLY A 77 8.30 -14.75 -8.82
C GLY A 77 9.42 -13.69 -8.85
N ILE A 78 9.11 -12.44 -8.47
CA ILE A 78 10.06 -11.32 -8.37
C ILE A 78 10.58 -11.11 -6.94
N GLU A 79 10.35 -12.09 -6.04
CA GLU A 79 10.99 -12.03 -4.73
C GLU A 79 12.49 -11.95 -4.92
N GLU A 80 13.10 -10.89 -4.37
CA GLU A 80 14.54 -10.73 -4.32
C GLU A 80 15.08 -11.90 -3.48
N SER A 81 15.54 -12.94 -4.17
CA SER A 81 16.20 -14.06 -3.52
C SER A 81 17.49 -13.53 -2.91
N VAL A 82 17.48 -13.38 -1.59
CA VAL A 82 18.66 -13.01 -0.78
C VAL A 82 19.82 -13.99 -0.96
N ASP A 83 19.53 -15.17 -1.52
CA ASP A 83 20.47 -16.28 -1.77
C ASP A 83 20.67 -16.55 -3.27
N ALA A 84 20.23 -15.65 -4.15
CA ALA A 84 20.49 -15.78 -5.59
C ALA A 84 21.99 -15.57 -5.84
N VAL A 85 22.73 -16.67 -5.90
CA VAL A 85 24.08 -16.66 -6.41
C VAL A 85 23.98 -16.27 -7.89
N ASN A 86 24.46 -15.07 -8.23
CA ASN A 86 24.58 -14.57 -9.60
C ASN A 86 25.65 -15.37 -10.37
N VAL A 87 25.44 -16.67 -10.57
CA VAL A 87 26.31 -17.50 -11.41
C VAL A 87 25.76 -17.45 -12.82
N GLN A 88 26.24 -16.47 -13.58
CA GLN A 88 26.07 -16.41 -15.01
C GLN A 88 27.07 -17.42 -15.64
N SER A 89 26.66 -18.68 -15.80
CA SER A 89 27.47 -19.64 -16.56
C SER A 89 27.40 -19.27 -18.05
N HIS A 90 28.30 -18.40 -18.48
CA HIS A 90 28.59 -18.28 -19.90
C HIS A 90 29.12 -19.62 -20.39
N TYR A 91 28.44 -20.23 -21.36
CA TYR A 91 29.08 -21.28 -22.15
C TYR A 91 30.24 -20.63 -22.90
N ASP A 92 31.47 -20.95 -22.52
CA ASP A 92 32.65 -20.58 -23.29
C ASP A 92 32.52 -21.21 -24.68
N GLU A 93 32.48 -20.39 -25.73
CA GLU A 93 32.45 -20.78 -27.15
C GLU A 93 33.74 -21.48 -27.63
N ARG A 94 34.45 -22.21 -26.75
CA ARG A 94 35.76 -22.80 -27.06
C ARG A 94 35.79 -24.32 -27.21
N GLU A 95 34.65 -24.99 -27.24
CA GLU A 95 34.58 -26.45 -27.42
C GLU A 95 33.89 -26.90 -28.73
N ARG A 96 34.03 -26.12 -29.82
CA ARG A 96 33.52 -26.50 -31.16
C ARG A 96 34.56 -26.56 -32.28
N LEU A 97 35.86 -26.58 -31.97
CA LEU A 97 36.92 -26.72 -32.99
C LEU A 97 37.92 -27.84 -32.68
N ALA A 98 37.46 -28.96 -32.14
CA ALA A 98 38.22 -30.21 -32.10
C ALA A 98 37.44 -31.34 -32.80
N VAL A 99 36.86 -31.04 -33.97
CA VAL A 99 36.41 -32.05 -34.92
C VAL A 99 36.89 -31.58 -36.29
N ASN A 100 37.76 -32.39 -36.91
CA ASN A 100 38.40 -32.26 -38.22
C ASN A 100 39.76 -31.56 -38.25
N THR A 101 40.82 -32.31 -37.94
CA THR A 101 41.90 -32.52 -38.91
C THR A 101 42.42 -33.94 -38.80
#